data_AF-A0A2U2C1W5-F1
#
_entry.id   AF-A0A2U2C1W5-F1
#
_cell.length_a   1.000
_cell.length_b   1.000
_cell.length_c   1.000
_cell.angle_alpha   90.00
_cell.angle_beta   90.00
_cell.angle_gamma   90.00
#
_symmetry.space_group_name_H-M   'P 1'
#
loop_
_entity.id
_entity.type
_entity.pdbx_description
1 polymer ?
#
loop_
_entity_poly.entity_id
_entity_poly.type
_entity_poly.pdbx_seq_one_letter_code
_entity_poly.pdbx_strand_id
1 'polypeptide(L)'
;MVDDILNSMNEEIKSLKEAIIQDITDIKLGKNEELFKRNEAKHNIINEIMQKKVDLNNELAKLIQANFDVNIYREKVDLLEENLKELYELNKKLANIVLPIQQMYKGLVEEVTQKAGGQIFDIKA
;
A
#
# COMPACT_ATOMS: atom_id res chain seq x y z
N MET A 1 13.42 -21.94 2.08
CA MET A 1 13.87 -20.61 1.61
C MET A 1 12.88 -19.96 0.66
N VAL A 2 12.62 -20.49 -0.56
CA VAL A 2 11.57 -19.94 -1.45
C VAL A 2 10.20 -19.91 -0.77
N ASP A 3 9.82 -21.02 -0.13
CA ASP A 3 8.57 -21.10 0.62
C ASP A 3 8.47 -20.09 1.77
N ASP A 4 9.55 -19.87 2.50
CA ASP A 4 9.59 -18.92 3.61
C ASP A 4 9.41 -17.49 3.11
N ILE A 5 10.07 -17.16 1.98
CA ILE A 5 9.93 -15.86 1.31
C ILE A 5 8.47 -15.67 0.86
N LEU A 6 7.88 -16.65 0.17
CA LEU A 6 6.50 -16.58 -0.32
C LEU A 6 5.48 -16.45 0.82
N ASN A 7 5.63 -17.23 1.89
CA ASN A 7 4.75 -17.15 3.06
C ASN A 7 4.84 -15.77 3.72
N SER A 8 6.06 -15.29 3.94
CA SER A 8 6.29 -14.01 4.61
C SER A 8 5.80 -12.83 3.75
N MET A 9 5.97 -12.87 2.42
CA MET A 9 5.37 -11.86 1.53
C MET A 9 3.84 -11.84 1.62
N ASN A 10 3.20 -13.01 1.70
CA ASN A 10 1.74 -13.08 1.83
C ASN A 10 1.24 -12.52 3.17
N GLU A 11 1.98 -12.72 4.26
CA GLU A 11 1.68 -12.12 5.58
C GLU A 11 1.81 -10.59 5.56
N GLU A 12 2.84 -10.06 4.90
CA GLU A 12 3.04 -8.62 4.72
C GLU A 12 1.94 -8.00 3.86
N ILE A 13 1.59 -8.64 2.74
CA ILE A 13 0.50 -8.18 1.88
C ILE A 13 -0.81 -8.17 2.66
N LYS A 14 -1.09 -9.21 3.46
CA LYS A 14 -2.27 -9.25 4.32
C LYS A 14 -2.29 -8.09 5.31
N SER A 15 -1.18 -7.83 5.99
CA SER A 15 -1.05 -6.72 6.95
C SER A 15 -1.27 -5.35 6.27
N LEU A 16 -0.76 -5.19 5.05
CA LEU A 16 -0.95 -3.98 4.26
C LEU A 16 -2.42 -3.80 3.82
N LYS A 17 -3.10 -4.89 3.41
CA LYS A 17 -4.54 -4.87 3.12
C LYS A 17 -5.34 -4.44 4.35
N GLU A 18 -5.04 -4.98 5.52
CA GLU A 18 -5.69 -4.63 6.79
C GLU A 18 -5.50 -3.14 7.13
N ALA A 19 -4.28 -2.61 6.97
CA ALA A 19 -4.01 -1.19 7.17
C ALA A 19 -4.82 -0.29 6.21
N ILE A 20 -4.95 -0.68 4.94
CA ILE A 20 -5.75 0.06 3.94
C ILE A 20 -7.24 0.00 4.28
N ILE A 21 -7.75 -1.15 4.73
CA ILE A 21 -9.15 -1.29 5.17
C ILE A 21 -9.42 -0.39 6.38
N GLN A 22 -8.45 -0.29 7.31
CA GLN A 22 -8.54 0.62 8.44
C GLN A 22 -8.53 2.08 7.98
N ASP A 23 -7.68 2.46 7.03
CA ASP A 23 -7.68 3.81 6.43
C ASP A 23 -9.04 4.16 5.83
N ILE A 24 -9.61 3.26 5.03
CA ILE A 24 -10.95 3.45 4.45
C ILE A 24 -12.00 3.67 5.54
N THR A 25 -11.89 2.95 6.65
CA THR A 25 -12.84 3.04 7.77
C THR A 25 -12.68 4.36 8.52
N ASP A 26 -11.45 4.76 8.82
CA ASP A 26 -11.15 5.99 9.53
C ASP A 26 -11.55 7.22 8.73
N ILE A 27 -11.33 7.24 7.41
CA ILE A 27 -11.79 8.33 6.55
C ILE A 27 -13.32 8.48 6.62
N LYS A 28 -14.05 7.37 6.55
CA LYS A 28 -15.52 7.39 6.67
C LYS A 28 -16.00 7.91 8.02
N LEU A 29 -15.21 7.74 9.07
CA LEU A 29 -15.47 8.24 10.43
C LEU A 29 -14.89 9.64 10.68
N GLY A 30 -14.23 10.27 9.70
CA GLY A 30 -13.58 11.57 9.84
C GLY A 30 -12.29 11.57 10.68
N LYS A 31 -11.68 10.40 10.92
CA LYS A 31 -10.47 10.22 11.74
C LYS A 31 -9.19 10.29 10.90
N ASN A 32 -8.98 11.41 10.22
CA ASN A 32 -7.91 11.53 9.21
C ASN A 32 -6.48 11.53 9.79
N GLU A 33 -6.30 11.86 11.07
CA GLU A 33 -4.98 11.88 11.74
C GLU A 33 -4.37 10.49 11.88
N GLU A 34 -5.19 9.45 12.03
CA GLU A 34 -4.71 8.07 12.21
C GLU A 34 -4.06 7.51 10.93
N LEU A 35 -4.39 8.07 9.76
CA LEU A 35 -3.76 7.71 8.50
C LEU A 35 -2.29 8.11 8.47
N PHE A 36 -1.95 9.28 9.05
CA PHE A 36 -0.56 9.75 9.11
C PHE A 36 0.30 8.80 9.95
N LYS A 37 -0.22 8.31 11.07
CA LYS A 37 0.49 7.36 11.95
C LYS A 37 0.75 6.02 11.25
N ARG A 38 -0.17 5.56 10.39
CA ARG A 38 -0.01 4.30 9.65
C ARG A 38 0.83 4.41 8.39
N ASN A 39 1.07 5.60 7.86
CA ASN A 39 1.82 5.76 6.61
C ASN A 39 3.24 5.21 6.70
N GLU A 40 3.95 5.47 7.80
CA GLU A 40 5.31 4.93 8.00
C GLU A 40 5.31 3.41 8.01
N ALA A 41 4.39 2.79 8.76
CA ALA A 41 4.24 1.33 8.81
C ALA A 41 3.95 0.73 7.42
N LYS A 42 3.02 1.33 6.66
CA LYS A 42 2.73 0.89 5.29
C LYS A 42 3.95 1.02 4.37
N HIS A 43 4.71 2.10 4.47
CA HIS A 43 5.93 2.29 3.68
C HIS A 43 6.98 1.22 4.01
N ASN A 44 7.16 0.89 5.28
CA ASN A 44 8.08 -0.17 5.70
C ASN A 44 7.67 -1.53 5.13
N ILE A 45 6.39 -1.89 5.24
CA ILE A 45 5.86 -3.15 4.68
C ILE A 45 6.06 -3.20 3.15
N ILE A 46 5.82 -2.09 2.44
CA ILE A 46 6.04 -2.02 0.99
C ILE A 46 7.52 -2.27 0.65
N ASN A 47 8.43 -1.66 1.40
CA ASN A 47 9.87 -1.84 1.18
C ASN A 47 10.29 -3.30 1.45
N GLU A 48 9.75 -3.94 2.48
CA GLU A 48 10.01 -5.35 2.78
C GLU A 48 9.52 -6.28 1.67
N ILE A 49 8.29 -6.07 1.16
CA ILE A 49 7.75 -6.82 0.01
C ILE A 49 8.65 -6.64 -1.22
N MET A 50 9.13 -5.41 -1.48
CA MET A 50 10.00 -5.12 -2.62
C MET A 50 11.36 -5.81 -2.50
N GLN A 51 11.94 -5.85 -1.30
CA GLN A 51 13.18 -6.57 -1.06
C GLN A 51 13.00 -8.08 -1.24
N LYS A 52 11.93 -8.65 -0.66
CA LYS A 52 11.63 -10.08 -0.79
C LYS A 52 11.33 -10.52 -2.21
N LYS A 53 10.76 -9.65 -3.04
CA LYS A 53 10.63 -9.90 -4.49
C LYS A 53 12.00 -10.11 -5.14
N VAL A 54 12.99 -9.28 -4.79
CA VAL A 54 14.35 -9.43 -5.30
C VAL A 54 14.95 -10.75 -4.83
N ASP A 55 14.78 -11.08 -3.55
CA ASP A 55 15.30 -12.31 -2.96
C ASP A 55 14.65 -13.56 -3.58
N LEU A 56 13.33 -13.55 -3.77
CA LEU A 56 12.57 -14.61 -4.43
C LEU A 56 13.12 -14.87 -5.85
N ASN A 57 13.31 -13.82 -6.63
CA ASN A 57 13.84 -13.94 -7.99
C ASN A 57 15.26 -14.53 -8.00
N ASN A 58 16.11 -14.11 -7.07
CA ASN A 58 17.46 -14.63 -6.93
C ASN A 58 17.47 -16.13 -6.57
N GLU A 59 16.60 -16.55 -5.64
CA GLU A 59 16.50 -17.96 -5.25
C GLU A 59 15.91 -18.84 -6.35
N LEU A 60 14.87 -18.38 -7.06
CA LEU A 60 14.34 -19.10 -8.21
C LEU A 60 15.39 -19.24 -9.32
N ALA A 61 16.17 -18.19 -9.60
CA ALA A 61 17.25 -18.25 -10.58
C ALA A 61 18.34 -19.27 -10.22
N LYS A 62 18.73 -19.34 -8.93
CA LYS A 62 19.68 -20.36 -8.43
C LYS A 62 19.15 -21.78 -8.63
N LEU A 63 17.87 -22.01 -8.31
CA LEU A 63 17.25 -23.33 -8.48
C LEU A 63 17.21 -23.75 -9.95
N ILE A 64 16.88 -22.82 -10.86
CA ILE A 64 16.91 -23.07 -12.30
C ILE A 64 18.32 -23.42 -12.77
N GLN A 65 19.35 -22.68 -12.34
CA GLN A 65 20.74 -22.97 -12.68
C GLN A 65 21.21 -24.33 -12.16
N ALA A 66 20.66 -24.77 -11.03
CA ALA A 66 20.92 -26.08 -10.45
C ALA A 66 20.02 -27.20 -11.04
N ASN A 67 19.28 -26.95 -12.12
CA ASN A 67 18.35 -27.88 -12.77
C ASN A 67 17.24 -28.44 -11.85
N PHE A 68 16.85 -27.68 -10.82
CA PHE A 68 15.66 -28.01 -10.03
C PHE A 68 14.39 -27.53 -10.74
N ASP A 69 13.34 -28.34 -10.67
CA ASP A 69 12.02 -27.95 -11.17
C ASP A 69 11.38 -26.93 -10.24
N VAL A 70 11.26 -25.69 -10.71
CA VAL A 70 10.64 -24.58 -9.98
C VAL A 70 9.12 -24.55 -10.10
N ASN A 71 8.51 -25.36 -10.98
CA ASN A 71 7.05 -25.41 -11.12
C ASN A 71 6.34 -25.88 -9.85
N ILE A 72 7.06 -26.53 -8.93
CA ILE A 72 6.55 -26.90 -7.60
C ILE A 72 6.07 -25.69 -6.78
N TYR A 73 6.53 -24.47 -7.10
CA TYR A 73 6.13 -23.24 -6.41
C TYR A 73 4.99 -22.50 -7.11
N ARG A 74 4.50 -22.99 -8.26
CA ARG A 74 3.54 -22.28 -9.11
C ARG A 74 2.28 -21.85 -8.37
N GLU A 75 1.64 -22.76 -7.65
CA GLU A 75 0.41 -22.46 -6.89
C GLU A 75 0.61 -21.34 -5.86
N LYS A 76 1.78 -21.31 -5.20
CA LYS A 76 2.10 -20.29 -4.20
C LYS A 76 2.40 -18.93 -4.85
N VAL A 77 3.03 -18.93 -6.02
CA VAL A 77 3.26 -17.72 -6.82
C VAL A 77 1.93 -17.18 -7.37
N ASP A 78 1.04 -18.06 -7.83
CA ASP A 78 -0.30 -17.68 -8.30
C ASP A 78 -1.12 -17.04 -7.17
N LEU A 79 -1.07 -17.62 -5.96
CA LEU A 79 -1.70 -17.04 -4.77
C LEU A 79 -1.10 -15.66 -4.42
N LEU A 80 0.22 -15.51 -4.49
CA LEU A 80 0.89 -14.23 -4.26
C LEU A 80 0.41 -13.16 -5.27
N GLU A 81 0.26 -13.54 -6.54
CA GLU A 81 -0.26 -12.65 -7.59
C GLU A 81 -1.72 -12.23 -7.31
N GLU A 82 -2.58 -13.18 -6.95
CA GLU A 82 -3.97 -12.90 -6.55
C GLU A 82 -4.01 -11.92 -5.37
N ASN A 83 -3.19 -12.16 -4.36
CA ASN A 83 -3.11 -11.31 -3.19
C ASN A 83 -2.68 -9.87 -3.53
N LEU A 84 -1.73 -9.69 -4.47
CA LEU A 84 -1.30 -8.38 -4.94
C LEU A 84 -2.40 -7.66 -5.76
N LYS A 85 -3.18 -8.41 -6.56
CA LYS A 85 -4.32 -7.84 -7.31
C LYS A 85 -5.39 -7.30 -6.37
N GLU A 86 -5.74 -8.06 -5.32
CA GLU A 86 -6.68 -7.60 -4.31
C GLU A 86 -6.18 -6.36 -3.57
N LEU A 87 -4.88 -6.33 -3.23
CA LEU A 87 -4.25 -5.17 -2.61
C LEU A 87 -4.35 -3.93 -3.50
N TYR A 88 -4.12 -4.08 -4.80
CA TYR A 88 -4.26 -3.00 -5.78
C TYR A 88 -5.69 -2.44 -5.81
N GLU A 89 -6.70 -3.31 -5.87
CA GLU A 89 -8.11 -2.88 -5.89
C GLU A 89 -8.52 -2.18 -4.57
N LEU A 90 -8.03 -2.66 -3.42
CA LEU A 90 -8.23 -1.98 -2.14
C LEU A 90 -7.60 -0.59 -2.11
N ASN A 91 -6.37 -0.46 -2.60
CA ASN A 91 -5.69 0.84 -2.67
C ASN A 91 -6.39 1.82 -3.63
N LYS A 92 -6.86 1.33 -4.78
CA LYS A 92 -7.68 2.10 -5.72
C LYS A 92 -8.97 2.59 -5.08
N LYS A 93 -9.64 1.73 -4.30
CA LYS A 93 -10.84 2.12 -3.53
C LYS A 93 -10.53 3.20 -2.50
N LEU A 94 -9.41 3.10 -1.78
CA LEU A 94 -8.95 4.14 -0.85
C LEU A 94 -8.75 5.47 -1.59
N ALA A 95 -8.02 5.46 -2.72
CA ALA A 95 -7.77 6.66 -3.51
C ALA A 95 -9.07 7.34 -3.99
N ASN A 96 -10.05 6.55 -4.46
CA ASN A 96 -11.35 7.06 -4.88
C ASN A 96 -12.14 7.74 -3.75
N ILE A 97 -11.89 7.39 -2.49
CA ILE A 97 -12.51 8.01 -1.31
C ILE A 97 -11.73 9.26 -0.89
N VAL A 98 -10.40 9.18 -0.87
CA VAL A 98 -9.51 10.27 -0.41
C VAL A 98 -9.54 11.47 -1.35
N LEU A 99 -9.49 11.25 -2.68
CA LEU A 99 -9.34 12.32 -3.66
C LEU A 99 -10.47 13.37 -3.60
N PRO A 100 -11.77 13.00 -3.56
CA PRO A 100 -12.85 13.98 -3.43
C PRO A 100 -12.77 14.77 -2.11
N ILE A 101 -12.36 14.15 -1.02
CA ILE A 101 -12.23 14.81 0.29
C ILE A 101 -11.11 15.85 0.25
N GLN A 102 -9.97 15.51 -0.35
CA GLN A 102 -8.87 16.45 -0.57
C GLN A 102 -9.29 17.64 -1.44
N GLN A 103 -10.05 17.39 -2.51
CA GLN A 103 -10.59 18.45 -3.38
C GLN A 103 -11.57 19.36 -2.62
N MET A 104 -12.44 18.80 -1.79
CA MET A 104 -13.38 19.56 -0.97
C MET A 104 -12.63 20.44 0.05
N TYR A 105 -11.63 19.90 0.74
CA TYR A 105 -10.79 20.67 1.66
C TYR A 105 -10.07 21.83 0.96
N LYS A 106 -9.49 21.56 -0.21
CA LYS A 106 -8.86 22.59 -1.05
C LYS A 106 -9.84 23.71 -1.43
N GLY A 107 -11.04 23.36 -1.88
CA GLY A 107 -12.08 24.34 -2.23
C GLY A 107 -12.50 25.19 -1.03
N LEU A 108 -12.65 24.59 0.16
CA LEU A 108 -12.96 25.32 1.39
C LEU A 108 -11.85 26.32 1.76
N VAL A 109 -10.59 25.91 1.67
CA VAL A 109 -9.44 26.81 1.93
C VAL A 109 -9.42 27.95 0.92
N GLU A 110 -9.60 27.66 -0.37
CA GLU A 110 -9.64 28.68 -1.43
C GLU A 110 -10.76 29.71 -1.19
N GLU A 111 -11.97 29.27 -0.81
CA GLU A 111 -13.06 30.17 -0.46
C GLU A 111 -12.76 31.05 0.76
N VAL A 112 -12.14 30.47 1.80
CA VAL A 112 -11.74 31.22 3.00
C VAL A 112 -10.67 32.26 2.65
N THR A 113 -9.65 31.88 1.88
CA THR A 113 -8.57 32.79 1.45
C THR A 113 -9.07 33.93 0.57
N GLN A 114 -10.04 33.64 -0.33
CA GLN A 114 -10.67 34.68 -1.16
C GLN A 114 -11.51 35.66 -0.33
N LYS A 115 -12.28 35.17 0.65
CA LYS A 115 -13.09 36.01 1.54
C LYS A 115 -12.27 36.80 2.55
N ALA A 116 -11.09 36.31 2.95
CA ALA A 116 -10.18 36.96 3.90
C ALA A 116 -9.24 38.01 3.27
N GLY A 117 -9.35 38.31 1.97
CA GLY A 117 -8.58 39.39 1.35
C GLY A 117 -7.12 39.07 1.05
N GLY A 118 -6.79 37.82 0.74
CA GLY A 118 -5.49 37.46 0.13
C GLY A 118 -4.26 37.55 1.04
N GLN A 119 -4.41 37.60 2.37
CA GLN A 119 -3.27 37.54 3.29
C GLN A 119 -3.27 36.30 4.19
N ILE A 120 -2.31 35.41 3.86
CA ILE A 120 -1.55 34.49 4.73
C ILE A 120 -2.33 33.21 5.10
N PHE A 121 -1.87 31.97 4.87
CA PHE A 121 -0.60 31.34 5.26
C PHE A 121 -0.05 30.40 4.19
N ASP A 122 1.24 30.54 3.92
CA ASP A 122 2.07 29.58 3.18
C ASP A 122 2.26 28.34 4.08
N ILE A 123 1.24 27.48 4.18
CA ILE A 123 1.36 26.21 4.89
C ILE A 123 2.14 25.27 3.96
N LYS A 124 3.46 25.30 4.10
CA LYS A 124 4.32 24.24 3.57
C LYS A 124 4.07 22.97 4.38
N ALA A 125 3.50 21.98 3.72
CA ALA A 125 3.55 20.57 4.08
C ALA A 125 4.11 19.79 2.90
#